data_AF-A0A949IJF6-F1
#
_entry.id   AF-A0A949IJF6-F1
#
_cell.length_a   1.000
_cell.length_b   1.000
_cell.length_c   1.000
_cell.angle_alpha   90.00
_cell.angle_beta   90.00
_cell.angle_gamma   90.00
#
_symmetry.space_group_name_H-M   'P 1'
#
loop_
_entity.id
_entity.type
_entity.pdbx_description
1 polymer ?
#
loop_
_entity_poly.entity_id
_entity_poly.type
_entity_poly.pdbx_seq_one_letter_code
_entity_poly.pdbx_strand_id
1 'polypeptide(L)'
;MIKTQTHRSGWLIQGKDNRYYKNDADNCHSSAAWIKSDLIGDRLNARGQKVKTVAQAEHIKSVAKWAKYPPATDYFTNPTEEVAEGLMMYRLSTDDRHRLLEKKPQLYWAVKEHDQAEINNLYGQDDNGRAKLIRGVDGFLVSNNSTNEAAVAKLEGKKGLSERPIQR
;
A
#
# COMPACT_ATOMS: atom_id res chain seq x y z
N MET A 1 -2.55 18.20 -21.70
CA MET A 1 -2.76 18.19 -20.24
C MET A 1 -3.80 17.11 -19.94
N ILE A 2 -3.37 15.92 -19.49
CA ILE A 2 -4.28 14.79 -19.25
C ILE A 2 -4.96 15.04 -17.90
N LYS A 3 -6.26 15.36 -17.93
CA LYS A 3 -7.10 15.39 -16.74
C LYS A 3 -7.33 13.95 -16.28
N THR A 4 -6.54 13.48 -15.33
CA THR A 4 -6.82 12.22 -14.61
C THR A 4 -8.02 12.46 -13.69
N GLN A 5 -9.21 11.99 -14.10
CA GLN A 5 -10.39 11.94 -13.24
C GLN A 5 -10.09 11.05 -12.03
N THR A 6 -9.86 11.67 -10.88
CA THR A 6 -9.49 11.07 -9.59
C THR A 6 -10.59 10.27 -8.90
N HIS A 7 -11.69 9.92 -9.58
CA HIS A 7 -12.81 9.19 -8.96
C HIS A 7 -13.05 7.76 -9.47
N ARG A 8 -12.31 7.26 -10.48
CA ARG A 8 -12.44 5.87 -10.96
C ARG A 8 -11.21 4.99 -10.75
N SER A 9 -10.02 5.60 -10.63
CA SER A 9 -8.76 4.89 -10.40
C SER A 9 -8.53 4.45 -8.95
N GLY A 10 -9.33 4.94 -7.99
CA GLY A 10 -9.22 4.58 -6.57
C GLY A 10 -9.58 3.12 -6.23
N TRP A 11 -9.99 2.32 -7.22
CA TRP A 11 -10.52 0.97 -7.05
C TRP A 11 -9.72 -0.11 -7.79
N LEU A 12 -8.57 0.25 -8.38
CA LEU A 12 -7.80 -0.65 -9.23
C LEU A 12 -6.54 -1.15 -8.54
N ILE A 13 -6.40 -2.46 -8.45
CA ILE A 13 -5.19 -3.14 -7.98
C ILE A 13 -4.35 -3.49 -9.19
N GLN A 14 -3.10 -3.01 -9.24
CA GLN A 14 -2.16 -3.45 -10.25
C GLN A 14 -1.62 -4.84 -9.89
N GLY A 15 -1.65 -5.77 -10.84
CA GLY A 15 -1.02 -7.06 -10.71
C GLY A 15 0.42 -7.12 -11.21
N LYS A 16 1.12 -8.20 -10.83
CA LYS A 16 2.44 -8.60 -11.34
C LYS A 16 2.44 -8.86 -12.86
N ASP A 17 1.27 -9.12 -13.43
CA ASP A 17 1.05 -9.33 -14.86
C ASP A 17 0.83 -8.02 -15.64
N ASN A 18 1.07 -6.86 -15.01
CA ASN A 18 0.81 -5.52 -15.55
C ASN A 18 -0.66 -5.28 -15.94
N ARG A 19 -1.59 -6.06 -15.37
CA ARG A 19 -3.03 -5.85 -15.52
C ARG A 19 -3.62 -5.21 -14.26
N TYR A 20 -4.85 -4.73 -14.37
CA TYR A 20 -5.56 -4.10 -13.26
C TYR A 20 -6.73 -4.96 -12.84
N TYR A 21 -7.11 -4.85 -11.56
CA TYR A 21 -8.22 -5.60 -10.99
C TYR A 21 -9.11 -4.66 -10.19
N LYS A 22 -10.41 -4.77 -10.39
CA LYS A 22 -11.42 -3.95 -9.70
C LYS A 22 -12.27 -4.84 -8.81
N ASN A 23 -12.54 -4.37 -7.59
CA ASN A 23 -13.59 -4.95 -6.77
C ASN A 23 -14.96 -4.44 -7.28
N ASP A 24 -15.82 -5.35 -7.69
CA ASP A 24 -17.19 -5.10 -8.18
C ASP A 24 -18.20 -5.82 -7.27
N ALA A 25 -17.98 -5.81 -5.94
CA ALA A 25 -18.85 -6.45 -4.94
C ALA A 25 -20.32 -6.00 -5.06
N ASP A 26 -20.57 -4.74 -5.40
CA ASP A 26 -21.93 -4.21 -5.59
C ASP A 26 -22.68 -4.90 -6.72
N ASN A 27 -21.97 -5.41 -7.73
CA ASN A 27 -22.54 -6.07 -8.91
C ASN A 27 -22.26 -7.58 -8.96
N CYS A 28 -21.40 -8.09 -8.08
CA CYS A 28 -21.04 -9.49 -8.00
C CYS A 28 -21.51 -10.05 -6.66
N HIS A 29 -22.73 -10.58 -6.62
CA HIS A 29 -23.34 -11.21 -5.43
C HIS A 29 -22.67 -12.54 -5.01
N SER A 30 -21.43 -12.79 -5.42
CA SER A 30 -20.68 -14.01 -5.12
C SER A 30 -19.34 -13.67 -4.46
N SER A 31 -18.74 -14.66 -3.78
CA SER A 31 -17.42 -14.56 -3.14
C SER A 31 -16.24 -14.30 -4.11
N ALA A 32 -16.50 -14.04 -5.39
CA ALA A 32 -15.53 -13.63 -6.41
C ALA A 32 -15.84 -12.20 -6.86
N ALA A 33 -15.73 -11.24 -5.93
CA ALA A 33 -16.04 -9.84 -6.20
C ALA A 33 -15.00 -9.15 -7.11
N TRP A 34 -13.92 -9.81 -7.51
CA TRP A 34 -12.87 -9.18 -8.30
C TRP A 34 -13.01 -9.46 -9.79
N ILE A 35 -12.88 -8.43 -10.61
CA ILE A 35 -12.84 -8.55 -12.06
C ILE A 35 -11.59 -7.91 -12.64
N LYS A 36 -11.15 -8.42 -13.78
CA LYS A 36 -10.03 -7.86 -14.53
C LYS A 36 -10.43 -6.58 -15.24
N SER A 37 -9.53 -5.60 -15.25
CA SER A 37 -9.77 -4.29 -15.85
C SER A 37 -8.55 -3.72 -16.55
N ASP A 38 -8.78 -2.71 -17.38
CA ASP A 38 -7.72 -1.84 -17.89
C ASP A 38 -7.37 -0.70 -16.91
N LEU A 39 -6.45 0.18 -17.31
CA LEU A 39 -5.96 1.31 -16.50
C LEU A 39 -7.06 2.34 -16.16
N ILE A 40 -8.14 2.40 -16.95
CA ILE A 40 -9.26 3.32 -16.73
C ILE A 40 -10.44 2.66 -16.03
N GLY A 41 -10.33 1.35 -15.73
CA GLY A 41 -11.32 0.58 -14.99
C GLY A 41 -12.38 -0.09 -15.87
N ASP A 42 -12.18 -0.15 -17.19
CA ASP A 42 -13.07 -0.90 -18.07
C ASP A 42 -12.87 -2.40 -17.87
N ARG A 43 -13.96 -3.16 -17.89
CA ARG A 43 -13.98 -4.60 -17.63
C ARG A 43 -13.37 -5.37 -18.80
N LEU A 44 -12.54 -6.37 -18.49
CA LEU A 44 -11.90 -7.22 -19.47
C LEU A 44 -12.37 -8.68 -19.34
N ASN A 45 -12.55 -9.35 -20.48
CA ASN A 45 -12.74 -10.82 -20.50
C ASN A 45 -11.41 -11.58 -20.43
N ALA A 46 -11.47 -12.91 -20.44
CA ALA A 46 -10.28 -13.79 -20.40
C ALA A 46 -9.26 -13.53 -21.52
N ARG A 47 -9.71 -12.98 -22.65
CA ARG A 47 -8.88 -12.62 -23.82
C ARG A 47 -8.31 -11.21 -23.74
N GLY A 48 -8.59 -10.46 -22.66
CA GLY A 48 -8.17 -9.07 -22.49
C GLY A 48 -8.99 -8.06 -23.31
N GLN A 49 -10.17 -8.44 -23.79
CA GLN A 49 -11.04 -7.55 -24.57
C GLN A 49 -12.05 -6.84 -23.66
N LYS A 50 -12.38 -5.59 -23.98
CA LYS A 50 -13.37 -4.80 -23.24
C LYS A 50 -14.76 -5.41 -23.34
N VAL A 51 -15.45 -5.51 -22.22
CA VAL A 51 -16.82 -6.02 -22.15
C VAL A 51 -17.76 -5.05 -21.45
N LYS A 52 -19.04 -5.09 -21.82
CA LYS A 52 -20.05 -4.15 -21.32
C LYS A 52 -20.70 -4.63 -20.02
N THR A 53 -20.81 -5.94 -19.82
CA THR A 53 -21.50 -6.51 -18.65
C THR A 53 -20.54 -7.23 -17.71
N VAL A 54 -20.89 -7.28 -16.43
CA VAL A 54 -20.12 -7.99 -15.39
C VAL A 54 -20.05 -9.49 -15.66
N ALA A 55 -21.14 -10.08 -16.17
CA ALA A 55 -21.19 -11.50 -16.51
C ALA A 55 -20.17 -11.91 -17.60
N GLN A 56 -19.73 -10.97 -18.44
CA GLN A 56 -18.75 -11.21 -19.51
C GLN A 56 -17.30 -10.98 -19.06
N ALA A 57 -17.10 -10.38 -17.88
CA ALA A 57 -15.78 -10.08 -17.36
C ALA A 57 -15.06 -11.35 -16.86
N GLU A 58 -13.73 -11.31 -16.82
CA GLU A 58 -12.94 -12.34 -16.16
C GLU A 58 -13.02 -12.13 -14.64
N HIS A 59 -13.67 -13.06 -13.94
CA HIS A 59 -13.83 -13.06 -12.48
C HIS A 59 -12.65 -13.73 -11.80
N ILE A 60 -12.21 -13.15 -10.70
CA ILE A 60 -11.10 -13.62 -9.88
C ILE A 60 -11.59 -13.77 -8.45
N LYS A 61 -11.30 -14.93 -7.85
CA LYS A 61 -11.69 -15.20 -6.45
C LYS A 61 -10.91 -14.34 -5.45
N SER A 62 -9.63 -14.13 -5.70
CA SER A 62 -8.77 -13.28 -4.88
C SER A 62 -7.65 -12.69 -5.73
N VAL A 63 -7.42 -11.38 -5.57
CA VAL A 63 -6.34 -10.65 -6.24
C VAL A 63 -5.03 -10.73 -5.45
N ALA A 64 -5.04 -11.24 -4.20
CA ALA A 64 -3.87 -11.26 -3.32
C ALA A 64 -2.62 -11.92 -3.95
N LYS A 65 -2.80 -13.01 -4.72
CA LYS A 65 -1.68 -13.68 -5.41
C LYS A 65 -1.17 -12.93 -6.65
N TRP A 66 -2.03 -12.10 -7.24
CA TRP A 66 -1.75 -11.35 -8.45
C TRP A 66 -1.23 -9.96 -8.13
N ALA A 67 -1.60 -9.37 -6.98
CA ALA A 67 -1.24 -8.03 -6.58
C ALA A 67 0.27 -7.80 -6.62
N LYS A 68 0.66 -6.67 -7.21
CA LYS A 68 2.05 -6.22 -7.25
C LYS A 68 2.61 -6.01 -5.84
N TYR A 69 1.75 -5.56 -4.92
CA TYR A 69 2.03 -5.46 -3.49
C TYR A 69 1.02 -6.34 -2.73
N PRO A 70 1.44 -7.46 -2.13
CA PRO A 70 0.53 -8.38 -1.46
C PRO A 70 0.00 -7.79 -0.14
N PRO A 71 -1.26 -8.05 0.22
CA PRO A 71 -1.88 -7.44 1.39
C PRO A 71 -1.33 -7.93 2.73
N ALA A 72 -1.49 -7.14 3.78
CA ALA A 72 -1.08 -7.50 5.14
C ALA A 72 -1.99 -8.56 5.78
N THR A 73 -3.27 -8.54 5.45
CA THR A 73 -4.29 -9.48 5.95
C THR A 73 -5.10 -10.11 4.80
N ASP A 74 -6.03 -11.02 5.12
CA ASP A 74 -6.96 -11.59 4.14
C ASP A 74 -8.09 -10.59 3.76
N TYR A 75 -8.12 -9.42 4.40
CA TYR A 75 -9.12 -8.38 4.20
C TYR A 75 -8.70 -7.43 3.07
N PHE A 76 -8.87 -7.88 1.82
CA PHE A 76 -8.43 -7.14 0.64
C PHE A 76 -9.62 -6.56 -0.12
N THR A 77 -9.90 -5.26 0.02
CA THR A 77 -10.98 -4.58 -0.73
C THR A 77 -10.44 -3.54 -1.72
N ASN A 78 -9.36 -2.82 -1.42
CA ASN A 78 -8.64 -1.92 -2.34
C ASN A 78 -7.23 -1.52 -1.81
N PRO A 79 -6.33 -0.94 -2.64
CA PRO A 79 -5.00 -0.52 -2.22
C PRO A 79 -5.00 0.59 -1.15
N THR A 80 -6.04 1.42 -1.11
CA THR A 80 -6.17 2.50 -0.14
C THR A 80 -6.37 1.93 1.26
N GLU A 81 -7.18 0.88 1.40
CA GLU A 81 -7.40 0.17 2.66
C GLU A 81 -6.13 -0.56 3.13
N GLU A 82 -5.35 -1.14 2.22
CA GLU A 82 -4.06 -1.74 2.58
C GLU A 82 -3.05 -0.72 3.07
N VAL A 83 -3.00 0.45 2.44
CA VAL A 83 -2.16 1.56 2.93
C VAL A 83 -2.69 2.07 4.26
N ALA A 84 -4.00 2.15 4.47
CA ALA A 84 -4.60 2.56 5.73
C ALA A 84 -4.33 1.55 6.86
N GLU A 85 -4.48 0.25 6.60
CA GLU A 85 -4.16 -0.82 7.56
C GLU A 85 -2.64 -0.86 7.84
N GLY A 86 -1.81 -0.76 6.80
CA GLY A 86 -0.36 -0.65 6.96
C GLY A 86 0.05 0.58 7.76
N LEU A 87 -0.55 1.74 7.51
CA LEU A 87 -0.33 2.97 8.30
C LEU A 87 -0.80 2.81 9.75
N MET A 88 -1.95 2.18 9.97
CA MET A 88 -2.46 1.87 11.30
C MET A 88 -1.46 0.99 12.07
N MET A 89 -1.05 -0.14 11.47
CA MET A 89 -0.06 -1.05 12.05
C MET A 89 1.28 -0.35 12.31
N TYR A 90 1.71 0.55 11.43
CA TYR A 90 2.94 1.32 11.58
C TYR A 90 2.86 2.35 12.73
N ARG A 91 1.69 2.92 12.99
CA ARG A 91 1.47 4.02 13.95
C ARG A 91 1.04 3.58 15.35
N LEU A 92 0.36 2.44 15.51
CA LEU A 92 -0.32 2.11 16.77
C LEU A 92 0.52 1.32 17.78
N SER A 93 1.33 0.37 17.34
CA SER A 93 2.06 -0.48 18.27
C SER A 93 3.40 -0.96 17.72
N THR A 94 4.37 -1.12 18.62
CA THR A 94 5.69 -1.69 18.29
C THR A 94 5.57 -3.11 17.72
N ASP A 95 4.63 -3.90 18.26
CA ASP A 95 4.44 -5.30 17.87
C ASP A 95 3.83 -5.44 16.47
N ASP A 96 2.84 -4.61 16.14
CA ASP A 96 2.25 -4.59 14.80
C ASP A 96 3.23 -4.02 13.79
N ARG A 97 4.01 -3.01 14.16
CA ARG A 97 5.09 -2.47 13.35
C ARG A 97 6.15 -3.54 13.06
N HIS A 98 6.53 -4.35 14.06
CA HIS A 98 7.41 -5.49 13.89
C HIS A 98 6.80 -6.56 12.98
N ARG A 99 5.52 -6.90 13.17
CA ARG A 99 4.80 -7.86 12.34
C ARG A 99 4.73 -7.40 10.89
N LEU A 100 4.47 -6.11 10.66
CA LEU A 100 4.43 -5.50 9.33
C LEU A 100 5.80 -5.58 8.66
N LEU A 101 6.88 -5.24 9.37
CA LEU A 101 8.25 -5.34 8.86
C LEU A 101 8.64 -6.79 8.53
N GLU A 102 8.26 -7.76 9.37
CA GLU A 102 8.61 -9.18 9.16
C GLU A 102 7.81 -9.82 8.03
N LYS A 103 6.50 -9.58 7.98
CA LYS A 103 5.59 -10.27 7.07
C LYS A 103 5.44 -9.56 5.72
N LYS A 104 5.57 -8.23 5.70
CA LYS A 104 5.32 -7.36 4.54
C LYS A 104 6.33 -6.21 4.45
N PRO A 105 7.63 -6.49 4.34
CA PRO A 105 8.69 -5.46 4.37
C PRO A 105 8.50 -4.38 3.30
N GLN A 106 8.00 -4.71 2.11
CA GLN A 106 7.72 -3.71 1.07
C GLN A 106 6.62 -2.73 1.48
N LEU A 107 5.54 -3.21 2.09
CA LEU A 107 4.45 -2.37 2.58
C LEU A 107 4.94 -1.50 3.74
N TYR A 108 5.74 -2.07 4.66
CA TYR A 108 6.37 -1.32 5.74
C TYR A 108 7.13 -0.09 5.24
N TRP A 109 8.01 -0.26 4.23
CA TRP A 109 8.80 0.85 3.70
C TRP A 109 7.92 1.89 3.00
N ALA A 110 6.91 1.46 2.25
CA ALA A 110 5.99 2.36 1.57
C ALA A 110 5.17 3.21 2.56
N VAL A 111 4.61 2.60 3.61
CA VAL A 111 3.83 3.35 4.62
C VAL A 111 4.72 4.23 5.50
N LYS A 112 5.97 3.82 5.76
CA LYS A 112 6.98 4.64 6.45
C LYS A 112 7.30 5.91 5.65
N GLU A 113 7.54 5.77 4.34
CA GLU A 113 7.81 6.91 3.46
C GLU A 113 6.61 7.86 3.41
N HIS A 114 5.41 7.31 3.25
CA HIS A 114 4.16 8.09 3.28
C HIS A 114 3.97 8.83 4.60
N ASP A 115 4.08 8.14 5.75
CA ASP A 115 3.98 8.75 7.08
C ASP A 115 5.02 9.87 7.27
N GLN A 116 6.26 9.66 6.82
CA GLN A 116 7.29 10.67 6.94
C GLN A 116 7.02 11.88 6.04
N ALA A 117 6.47 11.69 4.84
CA ALA A 117 6.05 12.79 3.98
C ALA A 117 4.94 13.62 4.62
N GLU A 118 3.95 12.98 5.26
CA GLU A 118 2.90 13.67 6.01
C GLU A 118 3.45 14.44 7.22
N ILE A 119 4.38 13.84 7.97
CA ILE A 119 5.06 14.51 9.09
C ILE A 119 5.83 15.74 8.59
N ASN A 120 6.60 15.60 7.51
CA ASN A 120 7.38 16.69 6.94
C ASN A 120 6.47 17.82 6.45
N ASN A 121 5.31 17.48 5.85
CA ASN A 121 4.34 18.47 5.40
C ASN A 121 3.71 19.25 6.56
N LEU A 122 3.41 18.58 7.68
CA LEU A 122 2.74 19.20 8.83
C LEU A 122 3.69 19.96 9.76
N TYR A 123 4.87 19.41 10.02
CA TYR A 123 5.80 19.93 11.04
C TYR A 123 7.03 20.60 10.41
N GLY A 124 7.24 20.42 9.11
CA GLY A 124 8.34 20.99 8.36
C GLY A 124 9.67 20.25 8.56
N GLN A 125 10.66 20.78 7.86
CA GLN A 125 12.06 20.38 7.96
C GLN A 125 12.86 21.51 8.62
N ASP A 126 14.04 21.18 9.16
CA ASP A 126 15.00 22.16 9.64
C ASP A 126 15.69 22.89 8.49
N ASP A 127 16.56 23.85 8.81
CA ASP A 127 17.27 24.69 7.83
C ASP A 127 18.20 23.87 6.91
N ASN A 128 18.50 22.62 7.27
CA ASN A 128 19.31 21.70 6.48
C ASN A 128 18.46 20.69 5.69
N GLY A 129 17.14 20.85 5.67
CA GLY A 129 16.21 19.93 5.01
C GLY A 129 16.01 18.60 5.75
N ARG A 130 16.44 18.47 7.01
CA ARG A 130 16.15 17.27 7.81
C ARG A 130 14.77 17.38 8.42
N ALA A 131 14.03 16.27 8.45
CA ALA A 131 12.75 16.21 9.15
C ALA A 131 12.91 16.64 10.62
N LYS A 132 12.02 17.48 11.15
CA LYS A 132 12.06 17.87 12.58
C LYS A 132 11.60 16.75 13.50
N LEU A 133 10.63 15.96 13.05
CA LEU A 133 10.04 14.84 13.79
C LEU A 133 10.13 13.55 12.97
N ILE A 134 10.19 12.42 13.67
CA ILE A 134 10.10 11.07 13.11
C ILE A 134 9.14 10.23 13.95
N ARG A 135 8.65 9.14 13.38
CA ARG A 135 7.86 8.13 14.09
C ARG A 135 8.75 7.25 14.96
N GLY A 136 8.64 7.40 16.27
CA GLY A 136 9.31 6.58 17.29
C GLY A 136 8.91 5.11 17.22
N VAL A 137 9.67 4.25 17.91
CA VAL A 137 9.43 2.78 17.93
C VAL A 137 8.07 2.41 18.50
N ASP A 138 7.53 3.25 19.37
CA ASP A 138 6.24 3.15 20.06
C ASP A 138 5.08 3.80 19.28
N GLY A 139 5.34 4.34 18.09
CA GLY A 139 4.32 4.97 17.25
C GLY A 139 4.07 6.46 17.55
N PHE A 140 4.69 7.02 18.59
CA PHE A 140 4.61 8.45 18.88
C PHE A 140 5.54 9.27 17.98
N LEU A 141 5.21 10.54 17.77
CA LEU A 141 6.13 11.48 17.12
C LEU A 141 7.18 11.94 18.13
N VAL A 142 8.44 11.82 17.74
CA VAL A 142 9.58 12.22 18.56
C VAL A 142 10.52 13.10 17.75
N SER A 143 11.33 13.92 18.43
CA SER A 143 12.33 14.75 17.76
C SER A 143 13.28 13.89 16.94
N ASN A 144 13.60 14.36 15.73
CA ASN A 144 14.56 13.70 14.86
C ASN A 144 16.00 13.96 15.34
N ASN A 145 16.47 13.13 16.25
CA ASN A 145 17.84 13.17 16.78
C ASN A 145 18.49 11.79 16.68
N SER A 146 19.81 11.74 16.84
CA SER A 146 20.60 10.51 16.70
C SER A 146 20.14 9.38 17.62
N THR A 147 19.68 9.68 18.83
CA THR A 147 19.16 8.69 19.79
C THR A 147 17.90 8.00 19.26
N ASN A 148 16.94 8.78 18.78
CA ASN A 148 15.68 8.26 18.25
C ASN A 148 15.88 7.56 16.90
N GLU A 149 16.73 8.11 16.03
CA GLU A 149 17.14 7.47 14.77
C GLU A 149 17.76 6.10 15.03
N ALA A 150 18.66 5.99 16.02
CA ALA A 150 19.29 4.73 16.40
C ALA A 150 18.29 3.72 16.97
N ALA A 151 17.30 4.16 17.76
CA ALA A 151 16.26 3.28 18.28
C ALA A 151 15.40 2.67 17.16
N VAL A 152 14.98 3.49 16.20
CA VAL A 152 14.25 3.03 15.00
C VAL A 152 15.13 2.13 14.14
N ALA A 153 16.39 2.49 13.92
CA ALA A 153 17.33 1.66 13.17
C ALA A 153 17.56 0.30 13.83
N LYS A 154 17.56 0.21 15.17
CA LYS A 154 17.69 -1.06 15.90
C LYS A 154 16.46 -1.96 15.71
N LEU A 155 15.25 -1.38 15.67
CA LEU A 155 14.01 -2.08 15.32
C LEU A 155 14.12 -2.71 13.92
N GLU A 156 14.61 -1.91 12.96
CA GLU A 156 14.70 -2.26 11.54
C GLU A 156 15.88 -3.20 11.21
N GLY A 157 16.97 -3.07 11.95
CA GLY A 157 18.22 -3.82 11.79
C GLY A 157 18.16 -5.27 12.26
N LYS A 158 17.08 -5.70 12.94
CA LYS A 158 16.93 -7.10 13.39
C LYS A 158 16.67 -8.10 12.26
N LYS A 159 16.42 -7.67 11.01
CA LYS A 159 16.36 -8.53 9.80
C LYS A 159 16.25 -7.78 8.45
N GLY A 160 16.19 -6.44 8.42
CA GLY A 160 15.70 -5.67 7.26
C GLY A 160 16.70 -5.17 6.21
N LEU A 161 17.98 -5.58 6.24
CA LEU A 161 18.99 -5.03 5.30
C LEU A 161 19.06 -5.71 3.93
N SER A 162 18.50 -6.92 3.76
CA SER A 162 18.53 -7.61 2.46
C SER A 162 17.43 -7.18 1.48
N GLU A 163 16.44 -6.39 1.91
CA GLU A 163 15.22 -6.10 1.13
C GLU A 163 14.87 -4.61 1.01
N ARG A 164 15.75 -3.68 1.41
CA ARG A 164 15.56 -2.28 1.02
C ARG A 164 15.55 -2.21 -0.51
N PRO A 165 14.48 -1.68 -1.13
CA PRO A 165 14.48 -1.49 -2.57
C PRO A 165 15.65 -0.58 -2.93
N ILE A 166 16.56 -1.08 -3.76
CA ILE A 166 17.56 -0.23 -4.40
C ILE A 166 16.77 0.73 -5.27
N GLN A 167 16.70 2.01 -4.87
CA GLN A 167 16.21 3.06 -5.75
C GLN A 167 17.13 3.07 -6.98
N ARG A 168 16.58 2.69 -8.13
CA ARG A 168 17.21 2.85 -9.44
C ARG A 168 16.83 4.20 -10.02
#